data_AF-A0A957CLP9-F1
#
_entry.id   AF-A0A957CLP9-F1
#
_cell.length_a   1.000
_cell.length_b   1.000
_cell.length_c   1.000
_cell.angle_alpha   90.00
_cell.angle_beta   90.00
_cell.angle_gamma   90.00
#
_symmetry.space_group_name_H-M   'P 1'
#
loop_
_entity.id
_entity.type
_entity.pdbx_description
1 polymer ?
#
loop_
_entity_poly.entity_id
_entity_poly.type
_entity_poly.pdbx_seq_one_letter_code
_entity_poly.pdbx_strand_id
1 'polypeptide(L)'
;MQIPVLEYNHSQGCSITGGYVYRGSAYPMLFGNYFAGDYCTGIIWSLAPQADGSWTSTQATRLETQISSFGEDFSGELYVLGHATGEIYHIQP
;
A
#
# COMPACT_ATOMS: atom_id res chain seq x y z
N MET A 1 5.77 19.88 -14.09
CA MET A 1 6.14 18.63 -13.39
C MET A 1 5.46 18.66 -12.04
N GLN A 2 4.83 17.58 -11.62
CA GLN A 2 4.23 17.43 -10.30
C GLN A 2 5.21 16.70 -9.38
N ILE A 3 5.32 17.13 -8.13
CA ILE A 3 6.18 16.50 -7.10
C ILE A 3 5.62 15.11 -6.76
N PRO A 4 6.45 14.11 -6.42
CA PRO A 4 5.97 12.80 -5.98
C PRO A 4 5.03 12.88 -4.78
N VAL A 5 4.04 11.97 -4.74
CA VAL A 5 3.09 11.83 -3.63
C VAL A 5 3.71 11.13 -2.42
N LEU A 6 4.63 10.20 -2.65
CA LEU A 6 5.36 9.46 -1.62
C LEU A 6 6.82 9.32 -2.07
N GLU A 7 7.74 9.83 -1.26
CA GLU A 7 9.18 9.61 -1.42
C GLU A 7 9.85 9.59 -0.04
N TYR A 8 10.96 8.87 0.05
CA TYR A 8 11.83 8.87 1.23
C TYR A 8 13.22 8.38 0.85
N ASN A 9 14.21 8.64 1.71
CA ASN A 9 15.60 8.26 1.46
C ASN A 9 15.81 6.76 1.61
N HIS A 10 16.84 6.22 0.94
CA HIS A 10 17.22 4.81 1.07
C HIS A 10 17.73 4.41 2.47
N SER A 11 17.86 5.36 3.39
CA SER A 11 18.08 5.09 4.81
C SER A 11 16.81 4.65 5.55
N GLN A 12 15.63 4.87 4.97
CA GLN A 12 14.32 4.58 5.57
C GLN A 12 13.65 3.35 4.93
N GLY A 13 13.94 3.05 3.67
CA GLY A 13 13.48 1.88 2.93
C GLY A 13 14.35 1.68 1.68
N CYS A 14 14.02 0.76 0.78
CA CYS A 14 14.91 0.48 -0.37
C CYS A 14 14.21 0.54 -1.73
N SER A 15 12.92 0.23 -1.79
CA SER A 15 12.21 0.15 -3.06
C SER A 15 10.71 0.06 -2.81
N ILE A 16 9.97 1.09 -3.22
CA ILE A 16 8.53 0.99 -3.36
C ILE A 16 8.24 -0.02 -4.47
N THR A 17 7.67 -1.16 -4.11
CA THR A 17 7.31 -2.24 -5.03
C THR A 17 6.14 -1.85 -5.93
N GLY A 18 5.29 -0.94 -5.46
CA GLY A 18 4.05 -0.54 -6.11
C GLY A 18 2.88 -0.72 -5.16
N GLY A 19 1.67 -0.78 -5.72
CA GLY A 19 0.44 -0.67 -4.96
C GLY A 19 -0.82 -0.59 -5.79
N TYR A 20 -1.97 -0.69 -5.12
CA TYR A 20 -3.31 -0.70 -5.72
C TYR A 20 -4.21 0.30 -4.99
N VAL A 21 -5.20 0.85 -5.70
CA VAL A 21 -6.26 1.62 -5.05
C VAL A 21 -7.31 0.65 -4.53
N TYR A 22 -7.67 0.77 -3.26
CA TYR A 22 -8.73 -0.07 -2.69
C TYR A 22 -10.09 0.34 -3.27
N ARG A 23 -10.77 -0.62 -3.91
CA ARG A 23 -12.10 -0.48 -4.53
C ARG A 23 -13.14 -1.43 -3.95
N GLY A 24 -12.74 -2.18 -2.92
CA GLY A 24 -13.57 -3.10 -2.17
C GLY A 24 -14.79 -2.44 -1.56
N SER A 25 -15.82 -3.27 -1.33
CA SER A 25 -17.07 -2.83 -0.71
C SER A 25 -17.16 -3.21 0.76
N ALA A 26 -16.31 -4.12 1.25
CA ALA A 26 -16.32 -4.56 2.64
C ALA A 26 -15.86 -3.46 3.60
N TYR A 27 -14.89 -2.63 3.17
CA TYR A 27 -14.31 -1.56 4.00
C TYR A 27 -14.42 -0.18 3.33
N PRO A 28 -15.59 0.47 3.37
CA PRO A 28 -15.80 1.77 2.73
C PRO A 28 -14.83 2.87 3.17
N MET A 29 -14.28 2.78 4.38
CA MET A 29 -13.30 3.74 4.90
C MET A 29 -11.94 3.68 4.18
N LEU A 30 -11.63 2.58 3.49
CA LEU A 30 -10.42 2.42 2.70
C LEU A 30 -10.64 2.83 1.24
N PHE A 31 -11.90 3.04 0.83
CA PHE A 31 -12.25 3.28 -0.57
C PHE A 31 -11.55 4.51 -1.13
N GLY A 32 -10.79 4.30 -2.21
CA GLY A 32 -10.04 5.36 -2.87
C GLY A 32 -8.63 5.60 -2.34
N ASN A 33 -8.24 4.98 -1.22
CA ASN A 33 -6.86 5.03 -0.76
C ASN A 33 -5.98 4.13 -1.63
N TYR A 34 -4.80 4.63 -1.99
CA TYR A 34 -3.76 3.85 -2.66
C TYR A 34 -2.84 3.22 -1.61
N PHE A 35 -2.70 1.90 -1.63
CA PHE A 35 -1.83 1.16 -0.72
C PHE A 35 -0.51 0.82 -1.42
N ALA A 36 0.60 1.29 -0.89
CA ALA A 36 1.94 1.06 -1.45
C ALA A 36 2.83 0.26 -0.49
N GLY A 37 3.62 -0.68 -1.00
CA GLY A 37 4.54 -1.49 -0.19
C GLY A 37 6.01 -1.18 -0.46
N ASP A 38 6.84 -1.14 0.59
CA ASP A 38 8.30 -1.16 0.46
C ASP A 38 8.83 -2.61 0.56
N TYR A 39 9.68 -2.98 -0.39
CA TYR A 39 10.21 -4.33 -0.51
C TYR A 39 11.01 -4.76 0.72
N CYS A 40 11.93 -3.92 1.21
CA CYS A 40 12.88 -4.33 2.26
C CYS A 40 12.26 -4.28 3.65
N THR A 41 11.51 -3.22 3.95
CA THR A 41 11.00 -2.96 5.29
C THR A 41 9.69 -3.69 5.54
N GLY A 42 8.94 -4.04 4.50
CA GLY A 42 7.57 -4.56 4.63
C GLY A 42 6.56 -3.50 5.07
N ILE A 43 6.94 -2.21 5.06
CA ILE A 43 6.03 -1.10 5.38
C ILE A 43 4.97 -0.99 4.29
N ILE A 44 3.71 -0.88 4.71
CA ILE A 44 2.58 -0.54 3.86
C ILE A 44 2.14 0.89 4.16
N TRP A 45 2.13 1.72 3.13
CA TRP A 45 1.64 3.09 3.14
C TRP A 45 0.19 3.13 2.68
N SER A 46 -0.64 3.94 3.32
CA SER A 46 -1.95 4.36 2.83
C SER A 46 -1.87 5.81 2.37
N LEU A 47 -2.14 6.04 1.09
CA LEU A 47 -2.15 7.35 0.45
C LEU A 47 -3.61 7.74 0.16
N ALA A 48 -4.13 8.72 0.89
CA ALA A 48 -5.51 9.17 0.80
C ALA A 48 -5.60 10.48 -0.03
N PRO A 49 -6.34 10.50 -1.15
CA PRO A 49 -6.54 11.71 -1.92
C PRO A 49 -7.41 12.72 -1.14
N GLN A 50 -7.09 14.00 -1.27
CA GLN A 50 -7.80 15.10 -0.63
C GLN A 50 -8.61 15.90 -1.66
N ALA A 51 -9.60 16.67 -1.19
CA ALA A 51 -10.49 17.45 -2.05
C ALA A 51 -9.76 18.58 -2.82
N ASP A 52 -8.62 19.06 -2.31
CA ASP A 52 -7.78 20.07 -2.95
C ASP A 52 -6.79 19.49 -3.97
N GLY A 53 -6.86 18.18 -4.24
CA GLY A 53 -5.97 17.46 -5.15
C GLY A 53 -4.63 17.06 -4.52
N SER A 54 -4.38 17.38 -3.25
CA SER A 54 -3.25 16.86 -2.50
C SER A 54 -3.50 15.42 -2.03
N TRP A 55 -2.48 14.82 -1.45
CA TRP A 55 -2.53 13.46 -0.91
C TRP A 55 -1.98 13.46 0.50
N THR A 56 -2.59 12.69 1.40
CA THR A 56 -2.06 12.42 2.73
C THR A 56 -1.47 11.03 2.76
N SER A 57 -0.19 10.92 3.12
CA SER A 57 0.50 9.64 3.29
C SER A 57 0.58 9.25 4.76
N THR A 58 0.20 8.03 5.08
CA THR A 58 0.36 7.45 6.43
C THR A 58 0.96 6.06 6.33
N GLN A 59 1.82 5.71 7.29
CA GLN A 59 2.24 4.31 7.45
C GLN A 59 1.07 3.55 8.07
N ALA A 60 0.38 2.75 7.27
CA ALA A 60 -0.81 2.01 7.69
C ALA A 60 -0.43 0.82 8.59
N THR A 61 0.57 0.05 8.15
CA THR A 61 1.08 -1.10 8.91
C THR A 61 2.46 -1.52 8.41
N ARG A 62 2.99 -2.60 8.97
CA ARG A 62 4.22 -3.26 8.54
C ARG A 62 4.06 -4.77 8.63
N LEU A 63 4.49 -5.47 7.59
CA LEU A 63 4.63 -6.92 7.60
C LEU A 63 6.08 -7.31 7.89
N GLU A 64 6.27 -8.43 8.59
CA GLU A 64 7.59 -9.00 8.88
C GLU A 64 8.07 -9.91 7.73
N THR A 65 7.93 -9.43 6.49
CA THR A 65 8.34 -10.12 5.25
C THR A 65 8.54 -9.10 4.13
N GLN A 66 9.29 -9.46 3.08
CA GLN A 66 9.42 -8.58 1.92
C GLN A 66 8.12 -8.58 1.11
N ILE A 67 7.65 -7.39 0.72
CA ILE A 67 6.45 -7.26 -0.11
C ILE A 67 6.86 -7.38 -1.57
N SER A 68 6.38 -8.42 -2.25
CA SER A 68 6.73 -8.67 -3.67
C SER A 68 5.70 -8.13 -4.66
N SER A 69 4.44 -8.05 -4.24
CA SER A 69 3.34 -7.54 -5.06
C SER A 69 2.09 -7.36 -4.21
N PHE A 70 1.04 -6.87 -4.86
CA PHE A 70 -0.32 -6.80 -4.38
C PHE A 70 -1.24 -7.53 -5.37
N GLY A 71 -2.40 -7.97 -4.89
CA GLY A 71 -3.47 -8.53 -5.70
C GLY A 71 -4.82 -7.95 -5.29
N GLU A 72 -5.80 -8.10 -6.18
CA GLU A 72 -7.18 -7.67 -5.97
C GLU A 72 -8.09 -8.85 -6.34
N ASP A 73 -9.13 -9.12 -5.54
CA ASP A 73 -10.15 -10.10 -5.90
C ASP A 73 -11.27 -9.50 -6.77
N PHE A 74 -12.30 -10.29 -7.08
CA PHE A 74 -13.43 -9.81 -7.90
C PHE A 74 -14.31 -8.76 -7.20
N SER A 75 -14.20 -8.64 -5.87
CA SER A 75 -14.97 -7.69 -5.06
C SER A 75 -14.23 -6.36 -4.86
N GLY A 76 -12.96 -6.28 -5.29
CA GLY A 76 -12.10 -5.12 -5.12
C GLY A 76 -11.31 -5.13 -3.81
N GLU A 77 -11.34 -6.24 -3.07
CA GLU A 77 -10.60 -6.41 -1.82
C GLU A 77 -9.13 -6.67 -2.12
N LEU A 78 -8.24 -6.07 -1.32
CA LEU A 78 -6.81 -6.07 -1.60
C LEU A 78 -6.04 -7.08 -0.77
N TYR A 79 -5.01 -7.64 -1.40
CA TYR A 79 -4.11 -8.62 -0.81
C TYR A 79 -2.65 -8.24 -1.04
N VAL A 80 -1.77 -8.66 -0.14
CA VAL A 80 -0.31 -8.42 -0.19
C VAL A 80 0.41 -9.76 -0.25
N LEU A 81 1.41 -9.88 -1.13
CA LEU A 81 2.16 -11.11 -1.35
C LEU A 81 3.52 -11.06 -0.63
N GLY A 82 3.68 -11.86 0.41
CA GLY A 82 4.92 -12.02 1.16
C GLY A 82 5.94 -12.87 0.40
N HIS A 83 7.07 -12.29 0.01
CA HIS A 83 8.07 -12.95 -0.81
C HIS A 83 8.76 -14.12 -0.10
N ALA A 84 9.25 -13.89 1.12
CA ALA A 84 10.04 -14.88 1.85
C ALA A 84 9.15 -15.96 2.49
N THR A 85 7.93 -15.60 2.86
CA THR A 85 6.99 -16.48 3.56
C THR A 85 6.10 -17.28 2.60
N GLY A 86 5.87 -16.77 1.38
CA GLY A 86 4.88 -17.33 0.45
C GLY A 86 3.43 -17.11 0.88
N GLU A 87 3.21 -16.26 1.89
CA GLU A 87 1.89 -15.98 2.46
C GLU A 87 1.18 -14.85 1.70
N ILE A 88 -0.16 -14.91 1.72
CA ILE A 88 -1.04 -13.88 1.18
C ILE A 88 -1.79 -13.24 2.35
N TYR A 89 -1.64 -11.92 2.51
CA TYR A 89 -2.27 -11.16 3.58
C TYR A 89 -3.42 -10.34 3.02
N HIS A 90 -4.58 -10.36 3.68
CA HIS A 90 -5.74 -9.55 3.31
C HIS A 90 -5.67 -8.17 3.99
N ILE A 91 -5.86 -7.09 3.23
CA ILE A 91 -5.91 -5.73 3.76
C ILE A 91 -7.30 -5.46 4.35
N GLN A 92 -7.32 -5.07 5.62
CA GLN A 92 -8.51 -4.72 6.38
C GLN A 92 -8.17 -3.61 7.40
N PRO A 93 -9.16 -2.92 7.99
CA PRO A 93 -8.95 -1.88 9.00
C PRO A 93 -8.20 -2.36 10.26
#